data_AF-A0A9W8JHI2-F1
#
_entry.id   AF-A0A9W8JHI2-F1
#
_cell.length_a   1.000
_cell.length_b   1.000
_cell.length_c   1.000
_cell.angle_alpha   90.00
_cell.angle_beta   90.00
_cell.angle_gamma   90.00
#
_symmetry.space_group_name_H-M   'P 1'
#
loop_
_entity.id
_entity.type
_entity.pdbx_description
1 polymer ?
#
loop_
_entity_poly.entity_id
_entity_poly.type
_entity_poly.pdbx_seq_one_letter_code
_entity_poly.pdbx_strand_id
1 'polypeptide(L)'
;MAFLEEFSITPFAYDIPRDFAPLVVLPSLRKLVIHQGEEYIWVPHNYEGSGIAQFIQRFGDQLTDVTLYIHALTPTGLDHCLQHLTNVIRLELCSEYFPPNWACAVLTPQLFARLTPEYESHTGGHLLNVPVLPKLEGVAFRFGFGDEELLLDALVDFVAARRREGDIVRLRKAEFVVAWVHKLRRDPLKLLRAKNVNLDGFSFTGYEVDKELEM
;
A
#
# COMPACT_ATOMS: atom_id res chain seq x y z
N MET A 1 9.78 -25.48 20.94
CA MET A 1 9.30 -25.40 19.54
C MET A 1 9.61 -23.99 19.07
N ALA A 2 10.29 -23.86 17.93
CA ALA A 2 10.46 -22.55 17.30
C ALA A 2 9.22 -22.27 16.45
N PHE A 3 8.61 -21.11 16.62
CA PHE A 3 7.48 -20.67 15.81
C PHE A 3 8.01 -19.72 14.72
N LEU A 4 7.51 -19.89 13.49
CA LEU A 4 7.88 -19.01 12.39
C LEU A 4 7.05 -17.73 12.47
N GLU A 5 7.70 -16.61 12.79
CA GLU A 5 7.05 -15.29 12.91
C GLU A 5 7.12 -14.49 11.61
N GLU A 6 8.11 -14.77 10.77
CA GLU A 6 8.35 -14.08 9.50
C GLU A 6 8.39 -15.09 8.36
N PHE A 7 7.70 -14.76 7.27
CA PHE A 7 7.71 -15.56 6.06
C PHE A 7 7.91 -14.68 4.84
N SER A 8 8.91 -15.01 4.04
CA SER A 8 9.25 -14.33 2.79
C SER A 8 9.17 -15.33 1.64
N ILE A 9 8.54 -14.92 0.55
CA ILE A 9 8.38 -15.72 -0.66
C ILE A 9 8.79 -14.87 -1.86
N THR A 10 9.62 -15.44 -2.71
CA THR A 10 9.85 -14.97 -4.08
C THR A 10 9.15 -15.96 -5.01
N PRO A 11 8.01 -15.60 -5.61
CA PRO A 11 7.37 -16.45 -6.60
C PRO A 11 8.32 -16.75 -7.77
N PHE A 12 8.31 -17.99 -8.28
CA PHE A 12 9.10 -18.33 -9.46
C PHE A 12 8.58 -17.58 -10.70
N ALA A 13 7.25 -17.58 -10.89
CA ALA A 13 6.55 -16.74 -11.86
C ALA A 13 6.06 -15.46 -11.17
N TYR A 14 4.82 -15.04 -11.39
CA TYR A 14 4.25 -13.81 -10.82
C TYR A 14 3.34 -14.06 -9.60
N ASP A 15 2.99 -15.31 -9.27
CA ASP A 15 2.11 -15.67 -8.14
C ASP A 15 2.59 -16.94 -7.44
N ILE A 16 2.16 -17.17 -6.20
CA ILE A 16 2.41 -18.42 -5.48
C ILE A 16 1.36 -19.47 -5.87
N PRO A 17 1.67 -20.78 -5.76
CA PRO A 17 0.68 -21.82 -6.04
C PRO A 17 -0.56 -21.67 -5.14
N ARG A 18 -1.77 -21.76 -5.71
CA ARG A 18 -3.02 -21.66 -4.94
C ARG A 18 -3.10 -22.68 -3.80
N ASP A 19 -2.66 -23.89 -4.05
CA ASP A 19 -2.63 -24.97 -3.07
C ASP A 19 -1.54 -24.82 -2.00
N PHE A 20 -0.66 -23.82 -2.09
CA PHE A 20 0.42 -23.61 -1.12
C PHE A 20 -0.10 -23.28 0.28
N ALA A 21 -1.05 -22.34 0.40
CA ALA A 21 -1.54 -21.89 1.70
C ALA A 21 -2.10 -23.05 2.56
N PRO A 22 -2.92 -23.99 2.02
CA PRO A 22 -3.32 -25.24 2.68
C PRO A 22 -2.19 -26.08 3.30
N LEU A 23 -1.02 -26.15 2.65
CA LEU A 23 0.08 -27.06 3.00
C LEU A 23 0.94 -26.61 4.18
N VAL A 24 0.77 -25.37 4.64
CA VAL A 24 1.56 -24.80 5.73
C VAL A 24 0.72 -24.51 6.96
N VAL A 25 1.33 -24.61 8.13
CA VAL A 25 0.73 -24.29 9.44
C VAL A 25 1.61 -23.24 10.11
N LEU A 26 1.15 -22.00 10.10
CA LEU A 26 1.93 -20.83 10.53
C LEU A 26 1.17 -20.03 11.62
N PRO A 27 0.92 -20.60 12.81
CA PRO A 27 0.04 -20.00 13.83
C PRO A 27 0.61 -18.75 14.51
N SER A 28 1.89 -18.46 14.29
CA SER A 28 2.59 -17.32 14.86
C SER A 28 3.06 -16.34 13.80
N LEU A 29 2.62 -16.47 12.56
CA LEU A 29 3.02 -15.57 11.50
C LEU A 29 2.56 -14.15 11.82
N ARG A 30 3.50 -13.20 11.78
CA ARG A 30 3.25 -11.77 12.00
C ARG A 30 3.72 -10.93 10.83
N LYS A 31 4.71 -11.43 10.08
CA LYS A 31 5.28 -10.71 8.94
C LYS A 31 5.26 -11.55 7.67
N LEU A 32 4.73 -10.96 6.61
CA LEU A 32 4.67 -11.55 5.27
C LEU A 32 5.36 -10.64 4.28
N VAL A 33 6.30 -11.18 3.50
CA VAL A 33 6.95 -10.47 2.41
C VAL A 33 6.78 -11.28 1.13
N ILE A 34 6.11 -10.71 0.14
CA ILE A 34 5.97 -11.31 -1.19
C ILE A 34 6.72 -10.43 -2.17
N HIS A 35 7.88 -10.93 -2.61
CA HIS A 35 8.77 -10.24 -3.53
C HIS A 35 8.23 -10.29 -4.96
N GLN A 36 8.78 -9.44 -5.81
CA GLN A 36 8.71 -9.59 -7.26
C GLN A 36 9.25 -10.97 -7.64
N GLY A 37 8.52 -11.71 -8.46
CA GLY A 37 9.02 -12.95 -9.02
C GLY A 37 9.91 -12.76 -10.24
N GLU A 38 10.45 -13.86 -10.76
CA GLU A 38 11.55 -13.83 -11.74
C GLU A 38 11.10 -13.57 -13.18
N GLU A 39 9.82 -13.80 -13.50
CA GLU A 39 9.30 -13.67 -14.86
C GLU A 39 8.80 -12.26 -15.20
N TYR A 40 9.07 -11.82 -16.43
CA TYR A 40 8.70 -10.50 -16.95
C TYR A 40 7.27 -10.42 -17.54
N ILE A 41 6.57 -11.54 -17.66
CA ILE A 41 5.20 -11.60 -18.21
C ILE A 41 4.21 -11.81 -17.06
N TRP A 42 3.46 -10.75 -16.76
CA TRP A 42 2.53 -10.72 -15.64
C TRP A 42 1.12 -11.06 -16.11
N VAL A 43 0.54 -12.12 -15.55
CA VAL A 43 -0.89 -12.40 -15.69
C VAL A 43 -1.55 -12.06 -14.35
N PRO A 44 -2.06 -10.84 -14.17
CA PRO A 44 -2.66 -10.45 -12.91
C PRO A 44 -3.85 -11.35 -12.60
N HIS A 45 -3.90 -11.87 -11.38
CA HIS A 45 -4.99 -12.73 -10.93
C HIS A 45 -5.98 -11.96 -10.05
N ASN A 46 -7.26 -12.23 -10.24
CA ASN A 46 -8.27 -11.87 -9.25
C ASN A 46 -8.15 -12.77 -8.01
N TYR A 47 -8.85 -12.45 -6.93
CA TYR A 47 -8.74 -13.18 -5.66
C TYR A 47 -9.04 -14.68 -5.76
N GLU A 48 -9.94 -15.10 -6.66
CA GLU A 48 -10.26 -16.52 -6.88
C GLU A 48 -9.12 -17.30 -7.55
N GLY A 49 -8.32 -16.61 -8.38
CA GLY A 49 -7.23 -17.20 -9.15
C GLY A 49 -5.88 -17.10 -8.45
N SER A 50 -5.76 -16.26 -7.43
CA SER A 50 -4.47 -15.92 -6.84
C SER A 50 -4.12 -16.75 -5.61
N GLY A 51 -2.91 -17.34 -5.62
CA GLY A 51 -2.37 -17.99 -4.44
C GLY A 51 -2.02 -16.99 -3.33
N ILE A 52 -1.54 -15.79 -3.70
CA ILE A 52 -1.32 -14.68 -2.76
C ILE A 52 -2.62 -14.34 -2.03
N ALA A 53 -3.72 -14.17 -2.77
CA ALA A 53 -5.02 -13.84 -2.17
C ALA A 53 -5.53 -14.95 -1.25
N GLN A 54 -5.35 -16.23 -1.64
CA GLN A 54 -5.71 -17.37 -0.79
C GLN A 54 -4.85 -17.45 0.49
N PHE A 55 -3.57 -17.12 0.39
CA PHE A 55 -2.67 -17.08 1.54
C PHE A 55 -3.05 -15.96 2.52
N ILE A 56 -3.31 -14.76 2.01
CA ILE A 56 -3.75 -13.61 2.81
C ILE A 56 -5.14 -13.87 3.39
N GLN A 57 -6.06 -14.51 2.69
CA GLN A 57 -7.35 -14.90 3.24
C GLN A 57 -7.20 -15.85 4.44
N ARG A 58 -6.22 -16.78 4.39
CA ARG A 58 -6.02 -17.77 5.45
C ARG A 58 -5.28 -17.21 6.67
N PHE A 59 -4.30 -16.33 6.45
CA PHE A 59 -3.36 -15.89 7.50
C PHE A 59 -3.39 -14.38 7.77
N GLY A 60 -4.18 -13.61 7.03
CA GLY A 60 -4.14 -12.14 7.05
C GLY A 60 -4.56 -11.52 8.38
N ASP A 61 -5.44 -12.18 9.11
CA ASP A 61 -5.93 -11.75 10.42
C ASP A 61 -4.85 -11.71 11.49
N GLN A 62 -3.76 -12.46 11.35
CA GLN A 62 -2.64 -12.44 12.30
C GLN A 62 -1.45 -11.59 11.84
N LEU A 63 -1.46 -11.09 10.60
CA LEU A 63 -0.36 -10.29 10.06
C LEU A 63 -0.37 -8.87 10.63
N THR A 64 0.82 -8.39 10.99
CA THR A 64 1.08 -7.03 11.47
C THR A 64 2.00 -6.24 10.53
N ASP A 65 2.81 -6.93 9.74
CA ASP A 65 3.78 -6.34 8.81
C ASP A 65 3.68 -7.07 7.47
N VAL A 66 3.38 -6.34 6.39
CA VAL A 66 3.09 -6.92 5.09
C VAL A 66 3.75 -6.12 3.98
N THR A 67 4.56 -6.79 3.17
CA THR A 67 5.10 -6.26 1.92
C THR A 67 4.52 -7.07 0.75
N LEU A 68 3.88 -6.40 -0.21
CA LEU A 68 3.32 -7.02 -1.40
C LEU A 68 3.84 -6.36 -2.68
N TYR A 69 4.33 -7.18 -3.59
CA TYR A 69 4.43 -6.80 -4.99
C TYR A 69 3.07 -6.90 -5.68
N ILE A 70 2.49 -5.77 -6.11
CA ILE A 70 1.05 -5.72 -6.42
C ILE A 70 0.68 -6.09 -7.87
N HIS A 71 1.61 -6.15 -8.82
CA HIS A 71 1.23 -6.47 -10.23
C HIS A 71 0.84 -7.94 -10.44
N ALA A 72 1.09 -8.80 -9.46
CA ALA A 72 0.57 -10.17 -9.44
C ALA A 72 -0.97 -10.24 -9.36
N LEU A 73 -1.59 -9.14 -8.91
CA LEU A 73 -3.01 -9.07 -8.59
C LEU A 73 -3.73 -8.14 -9.57
N THR A 74 -5.02 -8.38 -9.79
CA THR A 74 -5.92 -7.36 -10.34
C THR A 74 -6.27 -6.32 -9.27
N PRO A 75 -6.81 -5.14 -9.62
CA PRO A 75 -7.28 -4.17 -8.62
C PRO A 75 -8.25 -4.77 -7.60
N THR A 76 -9.15 -5.66 -8.04
CA THR A 76 -10.08 -6.39 -7.15
C THR A 76 -9.38 -7.47 -6.32
N GLY A 77 -8.33 -8.11 -6.86
CA GLY A 77 -7.51 -9.07 -6.13
C GLY A 77 -6.73 -8.41 -4.99
N LEU A 78 -6.07 -7.27 -5.27
CA LEU A 78 -5.41 -6.45 -4.24
C LEU A 78 -6.42 -6.01 -3.19
N ASP A 79 -7.58 -5.55 -3.63
CA ASP A 79 -8.62 -5.09 -2.73
C ASP A 79 -9.09 -6.15 -1.73
N HIS A 80 -9.37 -7.34 -2.25
CA HIS A 80 -9.71 -8.50 -1.43
C HIS A 80 -8.59 -8.80 -0.41
N CYS A 81 -7.32 -8.75 -0.84
CA CYS A 81 -6.20 -8.96 0.08
C CYS A 81 -6.22 -7.95 1.23
N LEU A 82 -6.37 -6.65 0.94
CA LEU A 82 -6.38 -5.60 1.96
C LEU A 82 -7.51 -5.77 2.98
N GLN A 83 -8.69 -6.25 2.55
CA GLN A 83 -9.82 -6.52 3.45
C GLN A 83 -9.54 -7.58 4.51
N HIS A 84 -8.61 -8.52 4.25
CA HIS A 84 -8.22 -9.55 5.21
C HIS A 84 -7.04 -9.14 6.10
N LEU A 85 -6.42 -7.98 5.85
CA LEU A 85 -5.24 -7.47 6.56
C LEU A 85 -5.59 -6.54 7.74
N THR A 86 -6.67 -6.84 8.46
CA THR A 86 -7.27 -5.93 9.47
C THR A 86 -6.35 -5.58 10.65
N ASN A 87 -5.33 -6.40 10.92
CA ASN A 87 -4.36 -6.20 12.00
C ASN A 87 -3.02 -5.60 11.56
N VAL A 88 -2.89 -5.25 10.28
CA VAL A 88 -1.65 -4.68 9.73
C VAL A 88 -1.37 -3.30 10.30
N ILE A 89 -0.15 -3.16 10.82
CA ILE A 89 0.44 -1.94 11.37
C ILE A 89 1.42 -1.33 10.36
N ARG A 90 2.09 -2.17 9.56
CA ARG A 90 3.03 -1.76 8.51
C ARG A 90 2.67 -2.38 7.18
N LEU A 91 2.43 -1.55 6.18
CA LEU A 91 2.15 -1.98 4.82
C LEU A 91 3.20 -1.42 3.86
N GLU A 92 3.81 -2.28 3.07
CA GLU A 92 4.60 -1.89 1.90
C GLU A 92 3.92 -2.42 0.63
N LEU A 93 3.59 -1.53 -0.31
CA LEU A 93 3.13 -1.93 -1.64
C LEU A 93 4.17 -1.51 -2.68
N CYS A 94 4.66 -2.51 -3.41
CA CYS A 94 5.62 -2.34 -4.49
C CYS A 94 4.91 -2.47 -5.83
N SER A 95 4.94 -1.41 -6.61
CA SER A 95 4.39 -1.32 -7.97
C SER A 95 5.51 -0.87 -8.90
N GLU A 96 6.44 -1.75 -9.21
CA GLU A 96 7.60 -1.40 -10.05
C GLU A 96 7.36 -1.67 -11.55
N TYR A 97 8.02 -0.82 -12.33
CA TYR A 97 8.24 -0.76 -13.78
C TYR A 97 7.76 -1.94 -14.65
N PHE A 98 6.58 -1.84 -15.29
CA PHE A 98 6.29 -2.43 -16.61
C PHE A 98 5.18 -1.63 -17.32
N PRO A 99 5.12 -1.61 -18.67
CA PRO A 99 4.01 -0.94 -19.37
C PRO A 99 2.70 -1.52 -18.83
N PRO A 100 1.75 -0.66 -18.42
CA PRO A 100 0.58 -1.10 -17.70
C PRO A 100 -0.19 -2.11 -18.56
N ASN A 101 -0.14 -3.38 -18.17
CA ASN A 101 -1.28 -4.23 -18.42
C ASN A 101 -2.41 -3.64 -17.58
N TRP A 102 -3.41 -3.07 -18.25
CA TRP A 102 -4.57 -2.42 -17.63
C TRP A 102 -5.31 -3.30 -16.62
N ALA A 103 -5.04 -4.61 -16.62
CA ALA A 103 -5.58 -5.56 -15.66
C ALA A 103 -4.82 -5.64 -14.33
N CYS A 104 -3.58 -5.11 -14.21
CA CYS A 104 -2.80 -5.18 -12.98
C CYS A 104 -3.26 -4.16 -11.94
N ALA A 105 -3.11 -4.50 -10.66
CA ALA A 105 -3.27 -3.55 -9.57
C ALA A 105 -2.13 -2.54 -9.61
N VAL A 106 -2.49 -1.27 -9.43
CA VAL A 106 -1.57 -0.14 -9.33
C VAL A 106 -2.02 0.77 -8.19
N LEU A 107 -1.13 1.66 -7.74
CA LEU A 107 -1.53 2.70 -6.80
C LEU A 107 -2.45 3.70 -7.53
N THR A 108 -3.63 3.94 -6.97
CA THR A 108 -4.62 4.86 -7.54
C THR A 108 -5.20 5.76 -6.47
N PRO A 109 -5.78 6.92 -6.83
CA PRO A 109 -6.56 7.73 -5.91
C PRO A 109 -7.66 6.94 -5.19
N GLN A 110 -8.30 5.99 -5.87
CA GLN A 110 -9.36 5.15 -5.29
C GLN A 110 -8.81 4.20 -4.22
N LEU A 111 -7.62 3.64 -4.43
CA LEU A 111 -6.95 2.84 -3.41
C LEU A 111 -6.67 3.70 -2.15
N PHE A 112 -6.12 4.89 -2.34
CA PHE A 112 -5.85 5.82 -1.23
C PHE A 112 -7.13 6.22 -0.51
N ALA A 113 -8.22 6.52 -1.21
CA ALA A 113 -9.51 6.85 -0.59
C ALA A 113 -9.97 5.75 0.38
N ARG A 114 -9.81 4.47 0.01
CA ARG A 114 -10.16 3.34 0.89
C ARG A 114 -9.27 3.16 2.10
N LEU A 115 -8.02 3.60 2.00
CA LEU A 115 -7.08 3.63 3.11
C LEU A 115 -7.23 4.91 3.95
N THR A 116 -7.97 5.90 3.48
CA THR A 116 -8.12 7.20 4.12
C THR A 116 -9.34 7.19 5.03
N PRO A 117 -9.22 7.59 6.31
CA PRO A 117 -10.38 7.80 7.16
C PRO A 117 -11.21 9.01 6.68
N GLU A 118 -12.52 8.87 6.70
CA GLU A 118 -13.45 9.97 6.41
C GLU A 118 -14.01 10.51 7.73
N TYR A 119 -13.99 11.84 7.91
CA TYR A 119 -14.45 12.49 9.13
C TYR A 119 -15.60 13.45 8.83
N GLU A 120 -16.54 13.56 9.77
CA GLU A 120 -17.63 14.52 9.67
C GLU A 120 -17.11 15.95 9.82
N SER A 121 -17.43 16.79 8.85
CA SER A 121 -16.92 18.17 8.74
C SER A 121 -17.55 19.14 9.75
N HIS A 122 -18.71 18.82 10.32
CA HIS A 122 -19.53 19.77 11.07
C HIS A 122 -19.51 19.58 12.60
N THR A 123 -19.11 18.40 13.10
CA THR A 123 -19.30 18.00 14.51
C THR A 123 -18.01 17.75 15.29
N GLY A 124 -16.84 18.04 14.69
CA GLY A 124 -15.57 18.01 15.42
C GLY A 124 -14.84 16.66 15.38
N GLY A 125 -14.92 15.91 14.28
CA GLY A 125 -13.96 14.85 14.00
C GLY A 125 -14.42 13.42 14.24
N HIS A 126 -15.74 13.17 14.30
CA HIS A 126 -16.24 11.78 14.31
C HIS A 126 -15.96 11.06 12.99
N LEU A 127 -15.50 9.82 13.10
CA LEU A 127 -15.23 8.96 11.95
C LEU A 127 -16.53 8.53 11.25
N LEU A 128 -16.68 8.85 9.97
CA LEU A 128 -17.82 8.45 9.13
C LEU A 128 -17.66 7.01 8.62
N ASN A 129 -16.46 6.67 8.14
CA ASN A 129 -16.16 5.38 7.56
C ASN A 129 -14.82 4.84 8.09
N VAL A 130 -14.84 3.60 8.56
CA VAL A 130 -13.62 2.90 9.01
C VAL A 130 -12.82 2.49 7.78
N PRO A 131 -11.55 2.92 7.64
CA PRO A 131 -10.72 2.54 6.51
C PRO A 131 -10.34 1.05 6.59
N VAL A 132 -9.98 0.44 5.45
CA VAL A 132 -9.70 -1.00 5.32
C VAL A 132 -8.58 -1.49 6.26
N LEU A 133 -7.64 -0.61 6.61
CA LEU A 133 -6.51 -0.91 7.50
C LEU A 133 -6.50 0.05 8.70
N PRO A 134 -7.38 -0.13 9.71
CA PRO A 134 -7.57 0.87 10.76
C PRO A 134 -6.37 1.01 11.72
N LYS A 135 -5.49 -0.01 11.78
CA LYS A 135 -4.32 -0.06 12.68
C LYS A 135 -3.00 0.41 12.06
N LEU A 136 -3.05 0.91 10.82
CA LEU A 136 -1.88 1.27 10.04
C LEU A 136 -1.11 2.44 10.68
N GLU A 137 0.12 2.17 11.15
CA GLU A 137 1.05 3.17 11.69
C GLU A 137 2.18 3.51 10.72
N GLY A 138 2.49 2.60 9.80
CA GLY A 138 3.59 2.73 8.85
C GLY A 138 3.17 2.33 7.44
N VAL A 139 3.55 3.14 6.46
CA VAL A 139 3.43 2.78 5.04
C VAL A 139 4.72 2.98 4.29
N ALA A 140 4.94 2.13 3.30
CA ALA A 140 5.91 2.35 2.23
C ALA A 140 5.22 2.09 0.89
N PHE A 141 5.35 3.04 -0.04
CA PHE A 141 4.80 2.89 -1.39
C PHE A 141 5.91 3.12 -2.39
N ARG A 142 6.21 2.08 -3.19
CA ARG A 142 7.14 2.16 -4.31
C ARG A 142 6.35 2.16 -5.60
N PHE A 143 6.52 3.17 -6.43
CA PHE A 143 5.77 3.29 -7.68
C PHE A 143 6.61 3.91 -8.80
N GLY A 144 6.24 3.64 -10.04
CA GLY A 144 6.83 4.26 -11.23
C GLY A 144 5.83 4.32 -12.37
N PHE A 145 5.92 5.38 -13.19
CA PHE A 145 5.09 5.66 -14.37
C PHE A 145 3.59 5.91 -14.09
N GLY A 146 3.07 7.09 -14.45
CA GLY A 146 1.63 7.39 -14.43
C GLY A 146 1.31 8.88 -14.44
N ASP A 147 0.09 9.24 -14.08
CA ASP A 147 -0.30 10.62 -13.78
C ASP A 147 0.02 10.90 -12.31
N GLU A 148 1.32 11.05 -12.00
CA GLU A 148 1.79 11.16 -10.61
C GLU A 148 1.21 12.39 -9.90
N GLU A 149 0.79 13.41 -10.65
CA GLU A 149 0.10 14.58 -10.09
C GLU A 149 -1.29 14.24 -9.53
N LEU A 150 -2.06 13.39 -10.21
CA LEU A 150 -3.34 12.90 -9.66
C LEU A 150 -3.11 12.02 -8.43
N LEU A 151 -2.04 11.22 -8.44
CA LEU A 151 -1.69 10.39 -7.30
C LEU A 151 -1.22 11.22 -6.10
N LEU A 152 -0.52 12.32 -6.36
CA LEU A 152 0.06 13.21 -5.36
C LEU A 152 -1.01 13.81 -4.44
N ASP A 153 -2.12 14.31 -5.00
CA ASP A 153 -3.20 14.88 -4.18
C ASP A 153 -3.82 13.83 -3.27
N ALA A 154 -4.13 12.64 -3.80
CA ALA A 154 -4.71 11.55 -3.02
C ALA A 154 -3.76 11.05 -1.92
N LEU A 155 -2.45 11.00 -2.21
CA LEU A 155 -1.41 10.63 -1.26
C LEU A 155 -1.29 11.66 -0.13
N VAL A 156 -1.26 12.95 -0.48
CA VAL A 156 -1.19 14.05 0.48
C VAL A 156 -2.42 14.03 1.39
N ASP A 157 -3.62 13.82 0.83
CA ASP A 157 -4.87 13.72 1.59
C ASP A 157 -4.88 12.50 2.51
N PHE A 158 -4.45 11.34 2.01
CA PHE A 158 -4.28 10.13 2.81
C PHE A 158 -3.37 10.37 4.03
N VAL A 159 -2.18 10.94 3.81
CA VAL A 159 -1.23 11.22 4.90
C VAL A 159 -1.80 12.22 5.89
N ALA A 160 -2.40 13.32 5.40
CA ALA A 160 -2.96 14.36 6.25
C ALA A 160 -4.10 13.82 7.13
N ALA A 161 -5.02 13.05 6.54
CA ALA A 161 -6.16 12.48 7.26
C ALA A 161 -5.73 11.43 8.30
N ARG A 162 -4.74 10.60 7.96
CA ARG A 162 -4.19 9.58 8.88
C ARG A 162 -3.27 10.14 9.96
N ARG A 163 -2.72 11.35 9.78
CA ARG A 163 -1.91 12.04 10.79
C ARG A 163 -2.72 12.92 11.73
N ARG A 164 -4.00 13.15 11.43
CA ARG A 164 -4.94 13.84 12.31
C ARG A 164 -5.17 13.00 13.58
N GLU A 165 -5.39 13.67 14.71
CA GLU A 165 -5.87 13.02 15.93
C GLU A 165 -7.34 12.61 15.76
N GLY A 166 -7.70 11.40 16.19
CA GLY A 166 -9.05 10.89 16.01
C GLY A 166 -9.19 9.43 16.44
N ASP A 167 -10.30 8.81 16.04
CA ASP A 167 -10.73 7.47 16.48
C ASP A 167 -9.93 6.30 15.87
N ILE A 168 -8.95 6.59 15.01
CA ILE A 168 -8.09 5.57 14.38
C ILE A 168 -6.63 5.73 14.75
N VAL A 169 -5.85 4.68 14.48
CA VAL A 169 -4.41 4.72 14.71
C VAL A 169 -3.74 5.73 13.79
N ARG A 170 -2.95 6.62 14.39
CA ARG A 170 -2.22 7.68 13.70
C ARG A 170 -1.05 7.11 12.90
N LEU A 171 -0.90 7.56 11.66
CA LEU A 171 0.25 7.24 10.81
C LEU A 171 1.52 7.95 11.34
N ARG A 172 2.52 7.16 11.73
CA ARG A 172 3.79 7.62 12.29
C ARG A 172 4.91 7.64 11.26
N LYS A 173 4.90 6.68 10.34
CA LYS A 173 5.91 6.54 9.29
C LYS A 173 5.25 6.49 7.92
N ALA A 174 5.79 7.24 6.97
CA ALA A 174 5.31 7.20 5.60
C ALA A 174 6.50 7.39 4.66
N GLU A 175 6.79 6.37 3.86
CA GLU A 175 7.86 6.38 2.87
C GLU A 175 7.26 6.26 1.47
N PHE A 176 7.65 7.17 0.59
CA PHE A 176 7.24 7.17 -0.80
C PHE A 176 8.49 7.20 -1.66
N VAL A 177 8.63 6.18 -2.51
CA VAL A 177 9.79 6.03 -3.39
C VAL A 177 9.28 5.98 -4.82
N VAL A 178 9.69 6.96 -5.61
CA VAL A 178 9.48 6.94 -7.04
C VAL A 178 10.69 6.27 -7.68
N ALA A 179 10.46 5.21 -8.46
CA ALA A 179 11.53 4.34 -8.98
C ALA A 179 12.53 5.06 -9.93
N TRP A 180 12.14 6.22 -10.46
CA TRP A 180 12.95 7.05 -11.36
C TRP A 180 12.82 8.51 -10.94
N VAL A 181 13.78 9.37 -11.31
CA VAL A 181 13.67 10.81 -11.04
C VAL A 181 12.54 11.39 -11.90
N HIS A 182 11.37 11.58 -11.29
CA HIS A 182 10.21 12.22 -11.92
C HIS A 182 10.18 13.72 -11.61
N LYS A 183 9.82 14.52 -12.61
CA LYS A 183 9.54 15.95 -12.42
C LYS A 183 8.10 16.14 -11.98
N LEU A 184 7.90 16.51 -10.73
CA LEU A 184 6.61 16.94 -10.19
C LEU A 184 6.47 18.45 -10.36
N ARG A 185 5.26 18.92 -10.66
CA ARG A 185 4.93 20.36 -10.68
C ARG A 185 4.86 20.93 -9.27
N ARG A 186 4.52 20.09 -8.29
CA ARG A 186 4.30 20.50 -6.90
C ARG A 186 5.17 19.68 -5.96
N ASP A 187 5.73 20.37 -4.96
CA ASP A 187 6.51 19.71 -3.92
C ASP A 187 5.58 19.02 -2.90
N PRO A 188 5.60 17.67 -2.77
CA PRO A 188 4.80 16.95 -1.77
C PRO A 188 5.02 17.47 -0.35
N LEU A 189 6.25 17.87 -0.02
CA LEU A 189 6.57 18.38 1.32
C LEU A 189 5.95 19.75 1.57
N LYS A 190 5.87 20.62 0.55
CA LYS A 190 5.15 21.90 0.66
C LYS A 190 3.65 21.67 0.82
N LEU A 191 3.06 20.75 0.04
CA LEU A 191 1.63 20.42 0.11
C LEU A 191 1.22 19.89 1.49
N LEU A 192 2.02 19.00 2.08
CA LEU A 192 1.77 18.46 3.42
C LEU A 192 1.90 19.54 4.51
N ARG A 193 2.92 20.41 4.43
CA ARG A 193 3.06 21.54 5.36
C ARG A 193 1.88 22.51 5.26
N ALA A 194 1.37 22.78 4.07
CA ALA A 194 0.19 23.62 3.87
C ALA A 194 -1.07 23.03 4.54
N LYS A 195 -1.12 21.71 4.76
CA LYS A 195 -2.17 21.02 5.52
C LYS A 195 -1.84 20.85 7.02
N ASN A 196 -0.84 21.58 7.54
CA ASN A 196 -0.37 21.50 8.93
C ASN A 196 0.08 20.10 9.37
N VAL A 197 0.60 19.31 8.44
CA VAL A 197 1.10 17.96 8.74
C VAL A 197 2.52 18.03 9.29
N ASN A 198 2.76 17.51 10.50
CA ASN A 198 4.12 17.25 10.99
C ASN A 198 4.80 16.26 10.03
N LEU A 199 6.04 16.50 9.61
CA LEU A 199 6.81 15.66 8.69
C LEU A 199 7.75 14.67 9.38
N ASP A 200 7.76 14.58 10.72
CA ASP A 200 8.55 13.57 11.42
C ASP A 200 8.19 12.15 10.94
N GLY A 201 9.20 11.35 10.59
CA GLY A 201 9.01 10.00 10.04
C GLY A 201 8.41 9.96 8.63
N PHE A 202 8.35 11.09 7.92
CA PHE A 202 7.95 11.16 6.51
C PHE A 202 9.20 11.20 5.61
N SER A 203 9.16 10.44 4.51
CA SER A 203 10.17 10.45 3.46
C SER A 203 9.49 10.38 2.09
N PHE A 204 9.92 11.23 1.16
CA PHE A 204 9.54 11.15 -0.25
C PHE A 204 10.83 11.30 -1.06
N THR A 205 11.14 10.30 -1.88
CA THR A 205 12.41 10.22 -2.62
C THR A 205 12.18 9.83 -4.08
N GLY A 206 13.17 10.12 -4.93
CA GLY A 206 13.09 9.83 -6.37
C GLY A 206 12.34 10.89 -7.17
N TYR A 207 12.27 12.15 -6.73
CA TYR A 207 11.61 13.21 -7.49
C TYR A 207 12.44 14.49 -7.58
N GLU A 208 12.14 15.29 -8.60
CA GLU A 208 12.55 16.67 -8.77
C GLU A 208 11.30 17.55 -8.85
N VAL A 209 11.39 18.81 -8.42
CA VAL A 209 10.32 19.80 -8.60
C VAL A 209 10.65 20.66 -9.81
N ASP A 210 9.77 20.66 -10.80
CA ASP A 210 9.91 21.51 -11.98
C ASP A 210 9.55 22.96 -11.65
N LYS A 211 10.58 23.79 -11.50
CA LYS A 211 10.43 25.22 -11.16
C LYS A 211 9.85 26.06 -12.30
N GLU A 212 9.86 25.55 -13.53
CA GLU A 212 9.30 26.26 -14.69
C GLU A 212 7.77 26.12 -14.76
N LEU A 213 7.19 25.19 -13.99
CA LEU A 213 5.75 24.92 -13.93
C LEU A 213 5.08 25.47 -12.65
N GLU A 214 5.84 26.16 -11.77
CA GLU A 214 5.30 26.87 -10.60
C GLU A 214 4.68 28.25 -10.95
N MET A 215 4.66 28.65 -12.24
CA MET A 215 4.05 29.91 -12.72
C MET A 215 2.60 29.76 -13.20
#